data_AF-A0A7R7GNN5-F1
#
_entry.id   AF-A0A7R7GNN5-F1
#
_cell.length_a   1.000
_cell.length_b   1.000
_cell.length_c   1.000
_cell.angle_alpha   90.00
_cell.angle_beta   90.00
_cell.angle_gamma   90.00
#
_symmetry.space_group_name_H-M   'P 1'
#
loop_
_entity.id
_entity.type
_entity.pdbx_description
1 polymer ?
#
loop_
_entity_poly.entity_id
_entity_poly.type
_entity_poly.pdbx_seq_one_letter_code
_entity_poly.pdbx_strand_id
1 'polypeptide(L)'
;MADPHWTSYVGMAAGAIGAISGVIGGILGIVSYRRINKLKSLDLRLELRKAVKDLYRKHREISELVDYADRSRAAVMAATGRRSSGSMQIWQENIEKDLQYLEGVKDDYPAEEADFTELLPEELESQLIEVHDKEQKLDELASNYKSEIALDDETRRDIRRRHGG
;
A
#
# COMPACT_ATOMS: atom_id res chain seq x y z
N MET A 1 -19.86 -22.45 21.30
CA MET A 1 -18.46 -22.90 21.13
C MET A 1 -17.91 -22.18 19.91
N ALA A 2 -16.65 -21.77 19.99
CA ALA A 2 -16.06 -20.65 19.26
C ALA A 2 -16.03 -20.82 17.73
N ASP A 3 -16.46 -19.77 17.02
CA ASP A 3 -15.94 -19.48 15.68
C ASP A 3 -14.99 -18.28 15.80
N PRO A 4 -13.67 -18.48 15.75
CA PRO A 4 -12.70 -17.40 15.80
C PRO A 4 -12.68 -16.68 14.45
N HIS A 5 -13.65 -15.80 14.15
CA HIS A 5 -13.67 -15.04 12.90
C HIS A 5 -12.54 -14.00 12.77
N TRP A 6 -11.88 -13.65 13.89
CA TRP A 6 -10.69 -12.80 13.88
C TRP A 6 -9.51 -13.48 13.18
N THR A 7 -9.44 -14.81 13.13
CA THR A 7 -8.41 -15.53 12.36
C THR A 7 -8.63 -15.46 10.86
N SER A 8 -9.85 -15.18 10.39
CA SER A 8 -10.13 -14.92 8.97
C SER A 8 -9.72 -13.50 8.55
N TYR A 9 -9.81 -12.51 9.45
CA TYR A 9 -9.33 -11.15 9.20
C TYR A 9 -7.81 -11.06 9.32
N VAL A 10 -7.23 -11.69 10.35
CA VAL A 10 -5.78 -11.92 10.42
C VAL A 10 -5.32 -12.79 9.26
N GLY A 11 -6.13 -13.72 8.74
CA GLY A 11 -5.84 -14.54 7.56
C GLY A 11 -5.89 -13.80 6.23
N MET A 12 -6.76 -12.79 6.06
CA MET A 12 -6.75 -11.89 4.89
C MET A 12 -5.62 -10.87 4.99
N ALA A 13 -5.38 -10.29 6.18
CA ALA A 13 -4.25 -9.41 6.41
C ALA A 13 -2.92 -10.17 6.22
N ALA A 14 -2.80 -11.38 6.78
CA ALA A 14 -1.66 -12.28 6.58
C ALA A 14 -1.58 -12.82 5.15
N GLY A 15 -2.70 -12.97 4.43
CA GLY A 15 -2.72 -13.37 3.02
C GLY A 15 -2.23 -12.25 2.10
N ALA A 16 -2.57 -10.99 2.41
CA ALA A 16 -2.01 -9.81 1.75
C ALA A 16 -0.52 -9.62 2.09
N ILE A 17 -0.13 -9.79 3.36
CA ILE A 17 1.28 -9.79 3.82
C ILE A 17 2.07 -10.98 3.23
N GLY A 18 1.42 -12.12 2.99
CA GLY A 18 2.00 -13.30 2.34
C GLY A 18 2.28 -13.09 0.86
N ALA A 19 1.40 -12.37 0.15
CA ALA A 19 1.68 -11.93 -1.22
C ALA A 19 2.83 -10.91 -1.28
N ILE A 20 2.93 -10.02 -0.29
CA ILE A 20 4.03 -9.06 -0.12
C ILE A 20 5.37 -9.78 0.11
N SER A 21 5.36 -10.89 0.86
CA SER A 21 6.56 -11.70 1.13
C SER A 21 7.06 -12.50 -0.09
N GLY A 22 6.15 -12.85 -1.02
CA GLY A 22 6.47 -13.63 -2.23
C GLY A 22 7.33 -12.85 -3.24
N VAL A 23 7.20 -11.53 -3.28
CA VAL A 23 7.97 -10.66 -4.19
C VAL A 23 9.35 -10.31 -3.59
N ILE A 24 9.43 -10.15 -2.27
CA ILE A 24 10.68 -9.88 -1.52
C ILE A 24 11.70 -11.04 -1.69
N GLY A 25 11.22 -12.29 -1.64
CA GLY A 25 12.05 -13.47 -1.90
C GLY A 25 12.59 -13.53 -3.34
N GLY A 26 11.87 -12.93 -4.29
CA GLY A 26 12.28 -12.84 -5.69
C GLY A 26 13.48 -11.92 -5.90
N ILE A 27 13.52 -10.75 -5.26
CA ILE A 27 14.53 -9.71 -5.54
C ILE A 27 15.81 -9.90 -4.72
N LEU A 28 15.72 -10.24 -3.43
CA LEU A 28 16.90 -10.69 -2.68
C LEU A 28 17.49 -11.96 -3.32
N GLY A 29 16.60 -12.79 -3.88
CA GLY A 29 16.93 -13.87 -4.79
C GLY A 29 17.70 -13.36 -6.02
N ILE A 30 17.18 -12.40 -6.78
CA ILE A 30 17.79 -11.85 -8.00
C ILE A 30 19.14 -11.15 -7.74
N VAL A 31 19.25 -10.36 -6.68
CA VAL A 31 20.51 -9.68 -6.30
C VAL A 31 21.57 -10.68 -5.82
N SER A 32 21.18 -11.66 -4.99
CA SER A 32 22.10 -12.74 -4.57
C SER A 32 22.44 -13.68 -5.73
N TYR A 33 21.48 -13.97 -6.60
CA TYR A 33 21.63 -14.83 -7.77
C TYR A 33 22.48 -14.15 -8.84
N ARG A 34 22.43 -12.82 -9.01
CA ARG A 34 23.33 -12.04 -9.88
C ARG A 34 24.77 -12.06 -9.44
N ARG A 35 24.99 -11.92 -8.13
CA ARG A 35 26.33 -12.00 -7.54
C ARG A 35 27.01 -13.34 -7.84
N ILE A 36 26.23 -14.37 -8.17
CA ILE A 36 26.67 -15.73 -8.49
C ILE A 36 26.54 -16.06 -10.01
N ASN A 37 25.56 -15.50 -10.72
CA ASN A 37 25.22 -15.77 -12.12
C ASN A 37 24.86 -14.48 -12.88
N LYS A 38 25.58 -14.15 -13.95
CA LYS A 38 25.34 -12.97 -14.81
C LYS A 38 23.93 -12.96 -15.42
N LEU A 39 22.94 -12.37 -14.76
CA LEU A 39 21.68 -12.02 -15.43
C LEU A 39 21.96 -10.87 -16.41
N LYS A 40 21.47 -10.99 -17.65
CA LYS A 40 21.71 -10.02 -18.73
C LYS A 40 20.98 -8.70 -18.46
N SER A 41 21.56 -7.57 -18.88
CA SER A 41 20.99 -6.22 -18.74
C SER A 41 19.56 -6.07 -19.28
N LEU A 42 19.20 -6.85 -20.30
CA LEU A 42 17.83 -6.88 -20.84
C LEU A 42 16.78 -7.29 -19.79
N ASP A 43 17.13 -8.21 -18.89
CA ASP A 43 16.23 -8.71 -17.86
C ASP A 43 15.95 -7.63 -16.81
N LEU A 44 16.98 -6.87 -16.39
CA LEU A 44 16.83 -5.72 -15.48
C LEU A 44 15.89 -4.66 -16.03
N ARG A 45 15.98 -4.37 -17.34
CA ARG A 45 15.13 -3.36 -17.97
C ARG A 45 13.67 -3.75 -17.96
N LEU A 46 13.38 -5.02 -18.22
CA LEU A 46 12.01 -5.55 -18.17
C LEU A 46 11.48 -5.55 -16.74
N GLU A 47 12.32 -5.93 -15.77
CA GLU A 47 11.98 -5.90 -14.35
C GLU A 47 11.70 -4.47 -13.88
N LEU A 48 12.56 -3.50 -14.20
CA LEU A 48 12.38 -2.10 -13.84
C LEU A 48 11.11 -1.51 -14.46
N ARG A 49 10.86 -1.79 -15.75
CA ARG A 49 9.62 -1.35 -16.40
C ARG A 49 8.38 -1.93 -15.74
N LYS A 50 8.44 -3.19 -15.31
CA LYS A 50 7.34 -3.83 -14.58
C LYS A 50 7.15 -3.17 -13.21
N ALA A 51 8.23 -2.99 -12.46
CA ALA A 51 8.20 -2.38 -11.12
C ALA A 51 7.64 -0.95 -11.16
N VAL A 52 8.04 -0.14 -12.14
CA VAL A 52 7.48 1.21 -12.34
C VAL A 52 5.97 1.15 -12.61
N LYS A 53 5.50 0.25 -13.48
CA LYS A 53 4.06 0.08 -13.73
C LYS A 53 3.29 -0.39 -12.50
N ASP A 54 3.86 -1.33 -11.75
CA ASP A 54 3.27 -1.82 -10.51
C ASP A 54 3.20 -0.71 -9.44
N LEU A 55 4.22 0.16 -9.37
CA LEU A 55 4.24 1.36 -8.53
C LEU A 55 3.13 2.36 -8.90
N TYR A 56 2.95 2.68 -10.19
CA TYR A 56 1.85 3.55 -10.64
C TYR A 56 0.47 2.94 -10.33
N ARG A 57 0.31 1.63 -10.53
CA ARG A 57 -0.94 0.94 -10.17
C ARG A 57 -1.20 1.02 -8.67
N LYS A 58 -0.22 0.68 -7.83
CA LYS A 58 -0.32 0.75 -6.36
C LYS A 58 -0.66 2.16 -5.89
N HIS A 59 0.01 3.17 -6.44
CA HIS A 59 -0.28 4.56 -6.10
C HIS A 59 -1.76 4.86 -6.34
N ARG A 60 -2.29 4.56 -7.54
CA ARG A 60 -3.71 4.78 -7.83
C ARG A 60 -4.65 4.05 -6.86
N GLU A 61 -4.37 2.76 -6.61
CA GLU A 61 -5.17 1.94 -5.67
C GLU A 61 -5.19 2.54 -4.26
N ILE A 62 -4.06 3.08 -3.80
CA ILE A 62 -3.95 3.68 -2.46
C ILE A 62 -4.68 5.02 -2.40
N SER A 63 -4.57 5.86 -3.43
CA SER A 63 -5.34 7.12 -3.49
C SER A 63 -6.85 6.85 -3.37
N GLU A 64 -7.36 5.82 -4.05
CA GLU A 64 -8.76 5.40 -3.95
C GLU A 64 -9.09 4.83 -2.55
N LEU A 65 -8.17 4.10 -1.94
CA LEU A 65 -8.32 3.54 -0.60
C LEU A 65 -8.39 4.63 0.48
N VAL A 66 -7.55 5.66 0.40
CA VAL A 66 -7.56 6.81 1.33
C VAL A 66 -8.91 7.52 1.28
N ASP A 67 -9.41 7.82 0.08
CA ASP A 67 -10.72 8.45 -0.11
C ASP A 67 -11.87 7.59 0.44
N TYR A 68 -11.82 6.28 0.22
CA TYR A 68 -12.80 5.36 0.80
C TYR A 68 -12.72 5.33 2.33
N ALA A 69 -11.51 5.26 2.90
CA ALA A 69 -11.29 5.25 4.34
C ALA A 69 -11.81 6.55 4.99
N ASP A 70 -11.63 7.71 4.36
CA ASP A 70 -12.15 8.97 4.87
C ASP A 70 -13.68 8.97 4.94
N ARG A 71 -14.33 8.59 3.84
CA ARG A 71 -15.79 8.47 3.78
C ARG A 71 -16.30 7.47 4.80
N SER A 72 -15.58 6.36 4.97
CA SER A 72 -15.86 5.33 5.97
C SER A 72 -15.87 5.92 7.38
N ARG A 73 -14.78 6.60 7.77
CA ARG A 73 -14.58 7.18 9.09
C ARG A 73 -15.60 8.29 9.37
N ALA A 74 -15.83 9.18 8.40
CA ALA A 74 -16.81 10.25 8.51
C ALA A 74 -18.22 9.72 8.79
N ALA A 75 -18.62 8.63 8.14
CA ALA A 75 -19.92 7.99 8.37
C ALA A 75 -20.04 7.39 9.78
N VAL A 76 -19.01 6.69 10.27
CA VAL A 76 -18.98 6.10 11.61
C VAL A 76 -18.98 7.19 12.70
N MET A 77 -18.18 8.23 12.51
CA MET A 77 -18.11 9.35 13.46
C MET A 77 -19.40 10.15 13.50
N ALA A 78 -20.10 10.30 12.36
CA ALA A 78 -21.44 10.88 12.34
C ALA A 78 -22.46 10.01 13.10
N ALA A 79 -22.47 8.69 12.85
CA ALA A 79 -23.40 7.76 13.51
C ALA A 79 -23.18 7.66 15.03
N THR A 80 -21.97 7.94 15.51
CA THR A 80 -21.62 7.94 16.94
C THR A 80 -21.66 9.34 17.58
N GLY A 81 -22.07 10.38 16.83
CA GLY A 81 -22.14 11.76 17.33
C GLY A 81 -20.79 12.42 17.59
N ARG A 82 -19.70 11.89 17.01
CA ARG A 82 -18.31 12.33 17.23
C ARG A 82 -17.72 13.09 16.04
N ARG A 83 -18.52 13.52 15.07
CA ARG A 83 -18.04 14.17 13.84
C ARG A 83 -17.17 15.42 14.10
N SER A 84 -17.41 16.14 15.19
CA SER A 84 -16.65 17.34 15.58
C SER A 84 -15.63 17.07 16.70
N SER A 85 -15.20 15.82 16.90
CA SER A 85 -14.22 15.47 17.92
C SER A 85 -12.79 15.82 17.47
N GLY A 86 -11.90 16.01 18.45
CA GLY A 86 -10.47 16.16 18.16
C GLY A 86 -9.86 14.95 17.45
N SER A 87 -10.41 13.74 17.66
CA SER A 87 -9.95 12.55 16.92
C SER A 87 -10.29 12.61 15.43
N MET A 88 -11.40 13.25 15.05
CA MET A 88 -11.74 13.48 13.64
C MET A 88 -10.83 14.55 13.03
N GLN A 89 -10.44 15.55 13.80
CA GLN A 89 -9.46 16.55 13.35
C GLN A 89 -8.09 15.91 13.09
N ILE A 90 -7.58 15.11 14.04
CA ILE A 90 -6.31 14.38 13.87
C ILE A 90 -6.37 13.46 12.64
N TRP A 91 -7.50 12.78 12.42
CA TRP A 91 -7.72 11.95 11.25
C TRP A 91 -7.60 12.75 9.94
N GLN A 92 -8.24 13.92 9.86
CA GLN A 92 -8.17 14.79 8.69
C GLN A 92 -6.74 15.31 8.45
N GLU A 93 -6.04 15.71 9.51
CA GLU A 93 -4.63 16.13 9.41
C GLU A 93 -3.72 15.00 8.91
N ASN A 94 -3.99 13.75 9.27
CA ASN A 94 -3.23 12.60 8.79
C ASN A 94 -3.52 12.31 7.32
N ILE A 95 -4.80 12.32 6.91
CA ILE A 95 -5.17 12.19 5.50
C ILE A 95 -4.50 13.27 4.66
N GLU A 96 -4.53 14.52 5.12
CA GLU A 96 -3.93 15.62 4.36
C GLU A 96 -2.43 15.40 4.15
N LYS A 97 -1.71 14.99 5.20
CA LYS A 97 -0.29 14.64 5.10
C LYS A 97 -0.03 13.47 4.14
N ASP A 98 -0.87 12.44 4.21
CA ASP A 98 -0.70 11.25 3.38
C ASP A 98 -1.03 11.54 1.92
N LEU A 99 -2.05 12.36 1.64
CA LEU A 99 -2.37 12.82 0.29
C LEU A 99 -1.26 13.71 -0.27
N GLN A 100 -0.70 14.61 0.54
CA GLN A 100 0.47 15.40 0.13
C GLN A 100 1.68 14.51 -0.17
N TYR A 101 1.89 13.46 0.64
CA TYR A 101 2.94 12.48 0.37
C TYR A 101 2.70 11.74 -0.96
N LEU A 102 1.47 11.27 -1.21
CA LEU A 102 1.11 10.58 -2.44
C LEU A 102 1.26 11.48 -3.68
N GLU A 103 0.88 12.75 -3.57
CA GLU A 103 1.06 13.73 -4.64
C GLU A 103 2.56 13.97 -4.91
N GLY A 104 3.34 14.23 -3.86
CA GLY A 104 4.77 14.53 -3.99
C GLY A 104 5.62 13.34 -4.45
N VAL A 105 5.34 12.13 -3.97
CA VAL A 105 6.16 10.96 -4.32
C VAL A 105 6.04 10.59 -5.80
N LYS A 106 4.92 10.95 -6.45
CA LYS A 106 4.69 10.71 -7.88
C LYS A 106 5.67 11.47 -8.78
N ASP A 107 6.07 12.66 -8.37
CA ASP A 107 7.01 13.50 -9.13
C ASP A 107 8.42 12.89 -9.13
N ASP A 108 8.72 12.04 -8.13
CA ASP A 108 9.98 11.31 -8.00
C ASP A 108 9.94 9.93 -8.71
N TYR A 109 8.84 9.58 -9.38
CA TYR A 109 8.76 8.32 -10.11
C TYR A 109 9.50 8.43 -11.45
N PRO A 110 10.20 7.38 -11.89
CA PRO A 110 10.52 7.24 -13.31
C PRO A 110 9.22 7.31 -14.11
N ALA A 111 9.24 7.99 -15.27
CA ALA A 111 8.06 8.08 -16.11
C ALA A 111 7.49 6.69 -16.44
N GLU A 112 6.17 6.54 -16.45
CA GLU A 112 5.48 5.24 -16.64
C GLU A 112 5.89 4.52 -17.93
N GLU A 113 6.25 5.28 -18.96
CA GLU A 113 6.71 4.80 -20.27
C GLU A 113 8.20 5.06 -20.53
N ALA A 114 8.99 5.29 -19.48
CA ALA A 114 10.42 5.55 -19.60
C ALA A 114 11.14 4.43 -20.38
N ASP A 115 12.07 4.85 -21.24
CA ASP A 115 12.98 3.92 -21.89
C ASP A 115 14.28 3.81 -21.09
N PHE A 116 14.63 2.57 -20.74
CA PHE A 116 15.78 2.23 -19.90
C PHE A 116 16.92 1.58 -20.71
N THR A 117 16.87 1.70 -22.04
CA THR A 117 17.84 1.12 -22.98
C THR A 117 19.25 1.68 -22.83
N GLU A 118 19.38 2.93 -22.41
CA GLU A 118 20.68 3.61 -22.23
C GLU A 118 21.30 3.38 -20.84
N LEU A 119 20.55 2.82 -19.88
CA LEU A 119 21.05 2.58 -18.53
C LEU A 119 21.99 1.37 -18.47
N LEU A 120 23.07 1.54 -17.71
CA LEU A 120 23.99 0.49 -17.31
C LEU A 120 23.35 -0.48 -16.31
N PRO A 121 23.83 -1.73 -16.22
CA PRO A 121 23.31 -2.70 -15.25
C PRO A 121 23.24 -2.18 -13.81
N GLU A 122 24.28 -1.49 -13.35
CA GLU A 122 24.38 -0.96 -11.99
C GLU A 122 23.37 0.17 -11.74
N GLU A 123 23.10 0.99 -12.75
CA GLU A 123 22.10 2.07 -12.68
C GLU A 123 20.68 1.50 -12.66
N LEU A 124 20.43 0.44 -13.44
CA LEU A 124 19.16 -0.29 -13.42
C LEU A 124 18.89 -0.91 -12.05
N GLU A 125 19.92 -1.48 -11.41
CA GLU A 125 19.81 -2.03 -10.06
C GLU A 125 19.50 -0.93 -9.03
N SER A 126 20.19 0.21 -9.11
CA SER A 126 19.92 1.35 -8.23
C SER A 126 18.48 1.85 -8.37
N GLN A 127 17.99 2.02 -9.60
CA GLN A 127 16.60 2.45 -9.83
C GLN A 127 15.57 1.42 -9.36
N LEU A 128 15.86 0.12 -9.50
CA LEU A 128 14.99 -0.93 -8.98
C LEU A 128 14.85 -0.85 -7.46
N ILE A 129 15.95 -0.62 -6.75
CA ILE A 129 15.95 -0.43 -5.29
C ILE A 129 15.11 0.80 -4.93
N GLU A 130 15.31 1.93 -5.62
CA GLU A 130 14.55 3.16 -5.35
C GLU A 130 13.06 3.05 -5.61
N VAL A 131 12.66 2.34 -6.68
CA VAL A 131 11.25 2.03 -6.97
C VAL A 131 10.67 1.16 -5.87
N HIS A 132 11.43 0.16 -5.40
CA HIS A 132 10.99 -0.74 -4.35
C HIS A 132 10.81 -0.03 -3.01
N ASP A 133 11.72 0.86 -2.63
CA ASP A 133 11.59 1.65 -1.39
C ASP A 133 10.30 2.50 -1.41
N LYS A 134 9.90 3.01 -2.58
CA LYS A 134 8.64 3.73 -2.77
C LYS A 134 7.45 2.78 -2.64
N GLU A 135 7.51 1.59 -3.25
CA GLU A 135 6.47 0.56 -3.10
C GLU A 135 6.27 0.14 -1.64
N GLN A 136 7.33 -0.01 -0.86
CA GLN A 136 7.23 -0.38 0.56
C GLN A 136 6.47 0.67 1.37
N LYS A 137 6.76 1.95 1.15
CA LYS A 137 6.04 3.05 1.83
C LYS A 137 4.56 3.08 1.43
N LEU A 138 4.27 2.85 0.15
CA LEU A 138 2.90 2.70 -0.33
C LEU A 138 2.19 1.52 0.33
N ASP A 139 2.86 0.38 0.47
CA ASP A 139 2.29 -0.80 1.11
C ASP A 139 2.02 -0.59 2.61
N GLU A 140 2.89 0.12 3.31
CA GLU A 140 2.68 0.53 4.71
C GLU A 140 1.41 1.39 4.82
N LEU A 141 1.28 2.40 3.95
CA LEU A 141 0.12 3.27 3.91
C LEU A 141 -1.17 2.49 3.62
N ALA A 142 -1.13 1.58 2.65
CA ALA A 142 -2.25 0.71 2.30
C ALA A 142 -2.69 -0.16 3.49
N SER A 143 -1.72 -0.70 4.22
CA SER A 143 -1.96 -1.55 5.40
C SER A 143 -2.66 -0.76 6.51
N ASN A 144 -2.20 0.46 6.77
CA ASN A 144 -2.79 1.35 7.76
C ASN A 144 -4.26 1.66 7.43
N TYR A 145 -4.55 2.11 6.21
CA TYR A 145 -5.92 2.44 5.82
C TYR A 145 -6.86 1.22 5.80
N LYS A 146 -6.38 0.05 5.37
CA LYS A 146 -7.17 -1.20 5.46
C LYS A 146 -7.52 -1.56 6.91
N SER A 147 -6.58 -1.37 7.83
CA SER A 147 -6.82 -1.58 9.27
C SER A 147 -7.90 -0.62 9.80
N GLU A 148 -7.79 0.67 9.44
CA GLU A 148 -8.75 1.69 9.88
C GLU A 148 -10.17 1.45 9.33
N ILE A 149 -10.29 0.99 8.08
CA ILE A 149 -11.57 0.57 7.49
C ILE A 149 -12.16 -0.63 8.26
N ALA A 150 -11.33 -1.60 8.64
CA ALA A 150 -11.79 -2.76 9.39
C ALA A 150 -12.34 -2.38 10.78
N LEU A 151 -11.70 -1.43 11.45
CA LEU A 151 -12.17 -0.86 12.73
C LEU A 151 -13.51 -0.13 12.55
N ASP A 152 -13.69 0.62 11.47
CA ASP A 152 -14.95 1.25 11.14
C ASP A 152 -16.07 0.22 10.90
N ASP A 153 -15.78 -0.86 10.18
CA ASP A 153 -16.73 -1.94 9.93
C ASP A 153 -17.13 -2.70 11.19
N GLU A 154 -16.21 -2.89 12.13
CA GLU A 154 -16.52 -3.39 13.46
C GLU A 154 -17.46 -2.43 14.21
N THR A 155 -17.14 -1.14 14.20
CA THR A 155 -17.97 -0.12 14.85
C THR A 155 -19.38 -0.08 14.24
N ARG A 156 -19.52 -0.16 12.91
CA ARG A 156 -20.83 -0.27 12.23
C ARG A 156 -21.60 -1.51 12.66
N ARG A 157 -20.93 -2.64 12.82
CA ARG A 157 -21.56 -3.88 13.33
C ARG A 157 -22.10 -3.65 14.75
N ASP A 158 -21.33 -3.01 15.61
CA ASP A 158 -21.75 -2.72 16.99
C ASP A 158 -22.92 -1.75 17.06
N ILE A 159 -22.92 -0.68 16.26
CA ILE A 159 -24.05 0.27 16.14
C ILE A 159 -25.32 -0.48 15.72
N ARG A 160 -25.23 -1.34 14.70
CA ARG A 160 -26.37 -2.15 14.25
C ARG A 160 -26.88 -3.09 15.34
N ARG A 161 -26.00 -3.73 16.12
CA ARG A 161 -26.43 -4.59 17.24
C ARG A 161 -27.12 -3.79 18.35
N ARG A 162 -26.73 -2.53 18.60
CA ARG A 162 -27.31 -1.68 19.65
C ARG A 162 -28.63 -1.03 19.26
N HIS A 163 -28.84 -0.74 17.96
CA HIS A 163 -30.00 0.01 17.47
C HIS A 163 -30.95 -0.80 16.58
N GLY A 164 -30.59 -2.02 16.18
CA GLY A 164 -31.37 -2.90 15.31
C GLY A 164 -32.14 -3.99 16.06
N GLY A 165 -32.77 -3.64 17.19
CA GLY A 165 -33.77 -4.47 17.87
C GLY A 165 -35.17 -4.17 17.37
#